data_AF-A0A4U9WIJ4-F1
#
_entry.id   AF-A0A4U9WIJ4-F1
#
_cell.length_a   1.000
_cell.length_b   1.000
_cell.length_c   1.000
_cell.angle_alpha   90.00
_cell.angle_beta   90.00
_cell.angle_gamma   90.00
#
_symmetry.space_group_name_H-M   'P 1'
#
loop_
_entity.id
_entity.type
_entity.pdbx_description
1 polymer ?
#
loop_
_entity_poly.entity_id
_entity_poly.type
_entity_poly.pdbx_seq_one_letter_code
_entity_poly.pdbx_strand_id
1 'polypeptide(L)'
;MDTKLLAANAIVPQYDRSKLVPRLVHLGFGAFHRAHQAVYADILAQEHGSDWGYCEINLIGGEQQIADLQTARYALQRGRDVSRCLAMPGGGCSKTGAACAGRRLDAVFQALAQPEVAIVSMTITEKGYCHSPATGQLQLDHPLIVRDLANPHQPQSAVGVIVAALRSVKRPGNLRSA
;
A
#
# COMPACT_ATOMS: atom_id res chain seq x y z
N MET A 1 4.46 23.10 11.69
CA MET A 1 3.69 22.31 10.70
C MET A 1 3.43 23.21 9.51
N ASP A 2 4.06 22.94 8.38
CA ASP A 2 4.00 23.82 7.20
C ASP A 2 2.64 23.65 6.49
N THR A 3 1.75 24.61 6.70
CA THR A 3 0.30 24.61 6.41
C THR A 3 -0.05 24.96 4.96
N LYS A 4 0.92 24.95 4.03
CA LYS A 4 0.68 25.39 2.63
C LYS A 4 -0.43 24.60 1.92
N LEU A 5 -0.62 23.32 2.26
CA LEU A 5 -1.68 22.49 1.69
C LEU A 5 -3.06 22.71 2.33
N LEU A 6 -3.13 23.24 3.57
CA LEU A 6 -4.40 23.64 4.21
C LEU A 6 -4.87 25.01 3.71
N ALA A 7 -3.96 25.81 3.15
CA ALA A 7 -4.25 27.09 2.53
C ALA A 7 -4.74 26.98 1.07
N ALA A 8 -4.72 25.78 0.49
CA ALA A 8 -5.29 25.53 -0.84
C ALA A 8 -6.82 25.47 -0.75
N ASN A 9 -7.55 26.00 -1.74
CA ASN A 9 -8.99 25.82 -1.87
C ASN A 9 -9.27 24.34 -2.22
N ALA A 10 -9.38 23.52 -1.19
CA ALA A 10 -9.34 22.06 -1.25
C ALA A 10 -10.40 21.47 -0.32
N ILE A 11 -10.94 20.31 -0.70
CA ILE A 11 -11.79 19.53 0.20
C ILE A 11 -10.87 18.87 1.23
N VAL A 12 -10.98 19.31 2.47
CA VAL A 12 -10.21 18.72 3.58
C VAL A 12 -11.06 17.64 4.25
N PRO A 13 -10.50 16.45 4.49
CA PRO A 13 -11.16 15.41 5.28
C PRO A 13 -11.65 15.97 6.63
N GLN A 14 -12.96 15.84 6.90
CA GLN A 14 -13.58 16.23 8.17
C GLN A 14 -13.72 15.05 9.13
N TYR A 15 -13.52 13.82 8.66
CA TYR A 15 -13.53 12.62 9.50
C TYR A 15 -12.26 12.52 10.37
N ASP A 16 -12.40 11.88 11.53
CA ASP A 16 -11.28 11.63 12.44
C ASP A 16 -10.37 10.53 11.90
N ARG A 17 -9.27 10.94 11.27
CA ARG A 17 -8.26 10.06 10.69
C ARG A 17 -7.60 9.11 11.71
N SER A 18 -7.63 9.42 13.01
CA SER A 18 -7.08 8.52 14.04
C SER A 18 -7.90 7.24 14.21
N LYS A 19 -9.16 7.26 13.74
CA LYS A 19 -10.07 6.10 13.76
C LYS A 19 -9.84 5.11 12.64
N LEU A 20 -9.13 5.49 11.56
CA LEU A 20 -8.80 4.57 10.48
C LEU A 20 -7.93 3.40 10.98
N VAL A 21 -8.25 2.21 10.50
CA VAL A 21 -7.55 0.95 10.74
C VAL A 21 -6.95 0.50 9.39
N PRO A 22 -5.65 0.11 9.33
CA PRO A 22 -5.02 -0.32 8.09
C PRO A 22 -5.52 -1.71 7.66
N ARG A 23 -6.72 -1.75 7.06
CA ARG A 23 -7.38 -2.97 6.57
C ARG A 23 -7.01 -3.30 5.12
N LEU A 24 -6.46 -2.32 4.41
CA LEU A 24 -6.03 -2.42 3.03
C LEU A 24 -4.52 -2.26 2.96
N VAL A 25 -3.83 -3.15 2.25
CA VAL A 25 -2.44 -2.93 1.84
C VAL A 25 -2.43 -2.67 0.33
N HIS A 26 -1.74 -1.63 -0.13
CA HIS A 26 -1.60 -1.34 -1.56
C HIS A 26 -0.14 -1.43 -2.01
N LEU A 27 0.12 -2.25 -3.02
CA LEU A 27 1.43 -2.38 -3.66
C LEU A 27 1.49 -1.50 -4.91
N GLY A 28 2.37 -0.50 -4.91
CA GLY A 28 2.51 0.45 -6.01
C GLY A 28 1.78 1.76 -5.73
N PHE A 29 2.36 2.61 -4.90
CA PHE A 29 1.85 3.93 -4.56
C PHE A 29 2.06 4.96 -5.71
N GLY A 30 1.38 4.69 -6.82
CA GLY A 30 1.41 5.51 -8.04
C GLY A 30 0.36 6.63 -8.07
N ALA A 31 0.42 7.45 -9.12
CA ALA A 31 -0.56 8.52 -9.34
C ALA A 31 -1.98 7.98 -9.55
N PHE A 32 -2.12 6.86 -10.26
CA PHE A 32 -3.42 6.24 -10.50
C PHE A 32 -4.08 5.80 -9.19
N HIS A 33 -3.33 5.13 -8.31
CA HIS A 33 -3.86 4.69 -7.02
C HIS A 33 -4.43 5.85 -6.21
N ARG A 34 -3.61 6.91 -6.07
CA ARG A 34 -4.01 8.13 -5.37
C ARG A 34 -5.26 8.76 -5.98
N ALA A 35 -5.35 8.86 -7.31
CA ALA A 35 -6.48 9.50 -7.99
C ALA A 35 -7.75 8.62 -8.08
N HIS A 36 -7.64 7.33 -7.76
CA HIS A 36 -8.71 6.35 -7.94
C HIS A 36 -9.07 5.63 -6.63
N GLN A 37 -8.38 4.53 -6.26
CA GLN A 37 -8.83 3.70 -5.14
C GLN A 37 -8.75 4.45 -3.79
N ALA A 38 -7.75 5.32 -3.62
CA ALA A 38 -7.63 6.12 -2.41
C ALA A 38 -8.75 7.17 -2.28
N VAL A 39 -9.24 7.72 -3.40
CA VAL A 39 -10.39 8.66 -3.40
C VAL A 39 -11.67 7.96 -2.96
N TYR A 40 -11.92 6.73 -3.42
CA TYR A 40 -13.10 5.98 -2.97
C TYR A 40 -13.07 5.65 -1.48
N ALA A 41 -11.90 5.29 -0.93
CA ALA A 41 -11.77 5.09 0.51
C ALA A 41 -11.99 6.39 1.30
N ASP A 42 -11.48 7.52 0.80
CA ASP A 42 -11.69 8.84 1.41
C ASP A 42 -13.18 9.23 1.44
N ILE A 43 -13.90 9.03 0.33
CA ILE A 43 -15.36 9.24 0.26
C ILE A 43 -16.08 8.35 1.27
N LEU A 44 -15.74 7.06 1.36
CA LEU A 44 -16.35 6.14 2.31
C LEU A 44 -16.08 6.55 3.77
N ALA A 45 -14.89 7.04 4.08
CA ALA A 45 -14.57 7.54 5.41
C ALA A 45 -15.36 8.82 5.74
N GLN A 46 -15.48 9.73 4.77
CA GLN A 46 -16.14 11.02 4.91
C GLN A 46 -17.66 10.94 4.98
N GLU A 47 -18.28 10.16 4.10
CA GLU A 47 -19.74 10.13 3.90
C GLU A 47 -20.40 8.95 4.63
N HIS A 48 -19.65 7.89 4.90
CA HIS A 48 -20.18 6.65 5.46
C HIS A 48 -19.49 6.21 6.75
N GLY A 49 -18.56 7.01 7.29
CA GLY A 49 -17.88 6.71 8.54
C GLY A 49 -17.01 5.45 8.50
N SER A 50 -16.55 5.04 7.31
CA SER A 50 -15.67 3.89 7.14
C SER A 50 -14.37 4.05 7.92
N ASP A 51 -13.93 2.99 8.59
CA ASP A 51 -12.64 2.91 9.26
C ASP A 51 -11.55 2.27 8.38
N TRP A 52 -11.82 1.99 7.11
CA TRP A 52 -10.88 1.28 6.23
C TRP A 52 -9.79 2.21 5.70
N GLY A 53 -8.61 2.12 6.32
CA GLY A 53 -7.40 2.81 5.91
C GLY A 53 -6.47 1.95 5.06
N TYR A 54 -5.60 2.62 4.30
CA TYR A 54 -4.52 2.00 3.52
C TYR A 54 -3.18 2.00 4.25
N CYS A 55 -2.43 0.91 4.04
CA CYS A 55 -0.98 0.84 4.19
C CYS A 55 -0.35 0.81 2.80
N GLU A 56 0.42 1.85 2.47
CA GLU A 56 1.03 2.05 1.16
C GLU A 56 2.43 1.45 1.11
N ILE A 57 2.71 0.62 0.10
CA ILE A 57 4.00 -0.07 -0.07
C ILE A 57 4.47 0.06 -1.52
N ASN A 58 5.72 0.50 -1.70
CA ASN A 58 6.44 0.36 -2.96
C ASN A 58 7.52 -0.72 -2.81
N LEU A 59 7.50 -1.72 -3.70
CA LEU A 59 8.47 -2.81 -3.70
C LEU A 59 9.69 -2.54 -4.59
N ILE A 60 9.48 -1.78 -5.67
CA ILE A 60 10.50 -1.44 -6.68
C ILE A 60 10.31 0.04 -7.04
N GLY A 61 11.33 0.85 -6.76
CA GLY A 61 11.31 2.29 -7.01
C GLY A 61 10.24 3.04 -6.21
N GLY A 62 10.13 4.34 -6.45
CA GLY A 62 9.06 5.15 -5.86
C GLY A 62 9.32 5.59 -4.41
N GLU A 63 10.60 5.63 -4.00
CA GLU A 63 11.02 6.00 -2.64
C GLU A 63 10.63 7.43 -2.30
N GLN A 64 10.76 8.35 -3.26
CA GLN A 64 10.40 9.76 -3.07
C GLN A 64 8.90 9.92 -2.80
N GLN A 65 8.06 9.16 -3.51
CA GLN A 65 6.62 9.25 -3.36
C GLN A 65 6.17 8.83 -1.95
N ILE A 66 6.84 7.82 -1.45
CA ILE A 66 6.63 7.26 -0.13
C ILE A 66 7.21 8.19 0.96
N ALA A 67 8.33 8.87 0.70
CA ALA A 67 8.88 9.89 1.60
C ALA A 67 7.99 11.14 1.71
N ASP A 68 7.46 11.62 0.58
CA ASP A 68 6.56 12.78 0.54
C ASP A 68 5.27 12.53 1.33
N LEU A 69 4.77 11.28 1.32
CA LEU A 69 3.61 10.84 2.12
C LEU A 69 3.85 11.09 3.61
N GLN A 70 5.04 10.77 4.11
CA GLN A 70 5.40 10.96 5.52
C GLN A 70 5.39 12.43 5.93
N THR A 71 5.65 13.32 4.97
CA THR A 71 5.64 14.77 5.19
C THR A 71 4.27 15.40 4.93
N ALA A 72 3.23 14.58 4.72
CA ALA A 72 1.87 15.00 4.39
C ALA A 72 1.79 15.92 3.16
N ARG A 73 2.73 15.77 2.21
CA ARG A 73 2.92 16.70 1.08
C ARG A 73 2.09 16.39 -0.18
N TYR A 74 0.91 15.79 -0.04
CA TYR A 74 0.08 15.46 -1.19
C TYR A 74 -1.27 16.18 -1.24
N ALA A 75 -1.52 16.83 -2.37
CA ALA A 75 -2.81 17.31 -2.84
C ALA A 75 -3.11 16.63 -4.18
N LEU A 76 -4.27 16.00 -4.31
CA LEU A 76 -4.74 15.49 -5.60
C LEU A 76 -5.70 16.49 -6.21
N GLN A 77 -5.29 17.21 -7.25
CA GLN A 77 -6.19 18.09 -7.98
C GLN A 77 -7.06 17.27 -8.94
N ARG A 78 -8.27 16.89 -8.52
CA ARG A 78 -9.36 16.67 -9.49
C ARG A 78 -9.82 18.06 -9.95
N GLY A 79 -10.40 18.18 -11.15
CA GLY A 79 -10.85 19.47 -11.69
C GLY A 79 -11.50 20.34 -10.60
N ARG A 80 -10.82 21.44 -10.24
CA ARG A 80 -11.12 22.36 -9.14
C ARG A 80 -11.30 21.82 -7.70
N ASP A 81 -11.13 20.54 -7.41
CA ASP A 81 -11.30 20.02 -6.05
C ASP A 81 -10.19 19.06 -5.65
N VAL A 82 -9.57 19.36 -4.51
CA VAL A 82 -8.41 18.61 -4.00
C VAL A 82 -8.83 17.69 -2.86
N SER A 83 -8.80 16.36 -3.05
CA SER A 83 -8.94 15.37 -1.97
C SER A 83 -7.56 14.98 -1.45
N ARG A 84 -7.39 14.94 -0.13
CA ARG A 84 -6.10 14.71 0.52
C ARG A 84 -5.97 13.25 0.98
N CYS A 85 -5.16 12.46 0.29
CA CYS A 85 -4.72 11.16 0.81
C CYS A 85 -3.60 11.40 1.84
N LEU A 86 -3.85 11.09 3.11
CA LEU A 86 -2.85 11.20 4.18
C LEU A 86 -2.39 9.83 4.65
N ALA A 87 -1.11 9.54 4.42
CA ALA A 87 -0.33 8.74 5.33
C ALA A 87 -0.06 9.58 6.58
N MET A 88 -0.30 9.01 7.76
CA MET A 88 -0.03 9.69 9.02
C MET A 88 1.43 9.38 9.50
N PRO A 89 2.04 9.98 10.58
CA PRO A 89 3.39 9.69 11.21
C PRO A 89 3.61 9.12 12.70
N GLY A 90 4.35 8.02 13.00
CA GLY A 90 4.42 7.33 14.33
C GLY A 90 4.70 5.78 14.43
N GLY A 91 5.86 5.28 13.97
CA GLY A 91 6.50 4.06 14.49
C GLY A 91 6.16 2.73 13.83
N GLY A 92 7.14 2.17 13.10
CA GLY A 92 7.26 0.76 12.69
C GLY A 92 5.96 -0.02 12.54
N CYS A 93 5.28 0.13 11.41
CA CYS A 93 3.97 -0.50 11.18
C CYS A 93 2.93 -0.06 12.24
N SER A 94 2.49 1.19 12.19
CA SER A 94 1.30 1.60 12.94
C SER A 94 0.72 2.87 12.34
N LYS A 95 -0.53 3.15 12.75
CA LYS A 95 -1.16 4.46 12.70
C LYS A 95 -0.09 5.49 12.89
N THR A 96 0.06 6.23 11.82
CA THR A 96 1.07 7.22 11.71
C THR A 96 2.48 6.54 11.54
N GLY A 97 3.15 6.68 10.39
CA GLY A 97 4.60 6.66 10.12
C GLY A 97 5.43 5.39 10.29
N ALA A 98 5.45 4.60 9.22
CA ALA A 98 6.68 3.98 8.76
C ALA A 98 6.64 3.90 7.23
N ALA A 99 7.17 4.90 6.55
CA ALA A 99 7.71 4.62 5.24
C ALA A 99 9.12 4.07 5.45
N CYS A 100 9.34 2.84 5.01
CA CYS A 100 10.68 2.36 4.83
C CYS A 100 11.18 2.88 3.49
N ALA A 101 12.00 3.94 3.52
CA ALA A 101 12.93 4.18 2.43
C ALA A 101 13.97 3.03 2.47
N GLY A 102 14.03 2.26 1.40
CA GLY A 102 14.80 1.01 1.35
C GLY A 102 13.95 -0.22 1.69
N ARG A 103 14.26 -1.32 1.00
CA ARG A 103 13.52 -2.58 0.99
C ARG A 103 13.60 -3.32 2.33
N ARG A 104 12.92 -2.81 3.37
CA ARG A 104 12.78 -3.49 4.66
C ARG A 104 11.67 -4.52 4.56
N LEU A 105 11.99 -5.68 3.99
CA LEU A 105 11.06 -6.79 3.82
C LEU A 105 10.35 -7.18 5.13
N ASP A 106 11.03 -7.10 6.27
CA ASP A 106 10.43 -7.39 7.58
C ASP A 106 9.24 -6.48 7.89
N ALA A 107 9.34 -5.18 7.57
CA ALA A 107 8.25 -4.23 7.79
C ALA A 107 7.08 -4.49 6.84
N VAL A 108 7.37 -4.93 5.60
CA VAL A 108 6.35 -5.34 4.62
C VAL A 108 5.62 -6.59 5.12
N PHE A 109 6.35 -7.59 5.61
CA PHE A 109 5.75 -8.80 6.17
C PHE A 109 4.96 -8.52 7.43
N GLN A 110 5.46 -7.65 8.31
CA GLN A 110 4.72 -7.21 9.49
C GLN A 110 3.42 -6.50 9.10
N ALA A 111 3.42 -5.67 8.05
CA ALA A 111 2.21 -5.02 7.56
C ALA A 111 1.20 -6.04 7.01
N LEU A 112 1.66 -6.94 6.15
CA LEU A 112 0.81 -7.95 5.52
C LEU A 112 0.28 -9.01 6.49
N ALA A 113 0.95 -9.19 7.64
CA ALA A 113 0.56 -10.15 8.66
C ALA A 113 -0.36 -9.58 9.75
N GLN A 114 -0.71 -8.29 9.70
CA GLN A 114 -1.65 -7.71 10.66
C GLN A 114 -3.02 -8.40 10.53
N PRO A 115 -3.68 -8.80 11.63
CA PRO A 115 -4.95 -9.51 11.58
C PRO A 115 -6.11 -8.67 10.98
N GLU A 116 -5.99 -7.35 11.01
CA GLU A 116 -6.98 -6.44 10.41
C GLU A 116 -6.84 -6.30 8.90
N VAL A 117 -5.69 -6.67 8.32
CA VAL A 117 -5.47 -6.59 6.87
C VAL A 117 -6.32 -7.64 6.18
N ALA A 118 -7.34 -7.17 5.47
CA ALA A 118 -8.30 -8.00 4.77
C ALA A 118 -8.00 -8.08 3.27
N ILE A 119 -7.38 -7.04 2.68
CA ILE A 119 -7.17 -6.95 1.23
C ILE A 119 -5.76 -6.45 0.92
N VAL A 120 -5.09 -7.14 0.00
CA VAL A 120 -3.90 -6.66 -0.69
C VAL A 120 -4.29 -6.29 -2.11
N SER A 121 -4.20 -5.01 -2.45
CA SER A 121 -4.46 -4.46 -3.79
C SER A 121 -3.14 -4.00 -4.43
N MET A 122 -3.10 -3.83 -5.75
CA MET A 122 -1.86 -3.46 -6.42
C MET A 122 -2.04 -2.67 -7.73
N THR A 123 -1.14 -1.73 -7.99
CA THR A 123 -0.99 -1.01 -9.27
C THR A 123 0.48 -0.97 -9.71
N ILE A 124 1.08 -2.15 -9.86
CA ILE A 124 2.53 -2.34 -10.14
C ILE A 124 2.91 -2.32 -11.62
N THR A 125 2.02 -1.84 -12.51
CA THR A 125 2.09 -1.99 -13.99
C THR A 125 2.06 -3.44 -14.46
N GLU A 126 1.85 -3.66 -15.76
CA GLU A 126 1.77 -4.97 -16.40
C GLU A 126 3.08 -5.76 -16.24
N LYS A 127 4.22 -5.07 -16.28
CA LYS A 127 5.55 -5.69 -16.12
C LYS A 127 5.80 -6.20 -14.70
N GLY A 128 5.14 -5.61 -13.70
CA GLY A 128 5.32 -6.00 -12.30
C GLY A 128 4.87 -7.43 -11.97
N TYR A 129 4.01 -8.02 -12.81
CA TYR A 129 3.47 -9.37 -12.62
C TYR A 129 4.42 -10.49 -13.06
N CYS A 130 5.54 -10.17 -13.71
CA CYS A 130 6.50 -11.17 -14.24
C CYS A 130 5.82 -12.24 -15.11
N HIS A 131 4.83 -11.86 -15.92
CA HIS A 131 4.04 -12.77 -16.75
C HIS A 131 4.36 -12.57 -18.24
N SER A 132 4.11 -13.60 -19.04
CA SER A 132 4.21 -13.55 -20.50
C SER A 132 2.95 -12.90 -21.06
N PRO A 133 3.04 -11.73 -21.74
CA PRO A 133 1.85 -11.06 -22.28
C PRO A 133 1.08 -11.90 -23.29
N ALA A 134 1.77 -12.81 -24.00
CA ALA A 134 1.15 -13.68 -25.00
C ALA A 134 0.32 -14.83 -24.39
N THR A 135 0.64 -15.25 -23.15
CA THR A 135 0.04 -16.45 -22.54
C THR A 135 -0.66 -16.20 -21.22
N GLY A 136 -0.44 -15.04 -20.59
CA GLY A 136 -0.91 -14.74 -19.23
C GLY A 136 -0.18 -15.51 -18.13
N GLN A 137 0.72 -16.43 -18.47
CA GLN A 137 1.39 -17.32 -17.50
C GLN A 137 2.59 -16.64 -16.85
N LEU A 138 2.89 -17.03 -15.62
CA LEU A 138 4.10 -16.62 -14.90
C LEU A 138 5.35 -17.07 -15.68
N GLN A 139 6.28 -16.16 -15.92
CA GLN A 139 7.58 -16.46 -16.54
C GLN A 139 8.54 -16.94 -15.46
N LEU A 140 8.74 -18.26 -15.38
CA LEU A 140 9.61 -18.88 -14.38
C LEU A 140 11.10 -18.56 -14.57
N ASP A 141 11.49 -18.23 -15.80
CA ASP A 141 12.83 -17.77 -16.18
C ASP A 141 13.05 -16.27 -15.97
N HIS A 142 12.00 -15.51 -15.60
CA HIS A 142 12.14 -14.09 -15.31
C HIS A 142 13.11 -13.87 -14.14
N PRO A 143 14.09 -12.94 -14.23
CA PRO A 143 15.16 -12.82 -13.23
C PRO A 143 14.68 -12.61 -11.79
N LEU A 144 13.57 -11.88 -11.58
CA LEU A 144 12.98 -11.74 -10.25
C LEU A 144 12.38 -13.05 -9.74
N ILE A 145 11.74 -13.85 -10.60
CA ILE A 145 11.12 -15.11 -10.19
C ILE A 145 12.20 -16.15 -9.88
N VAL A 146 13.26 -16.23 -10.70
CA VAL A 146 14.43 -17.08 -10.43
C VAL A 146 15.05 -16.75 -9.06
N ARG A 147 15.22 -15.46 -8.75
CA ARG A 147 15.75 -15.02 -7.44
C ARG A 147 14.83 -15.39 -6.28
N ASP A 148 13.53 -15.20 -6.45
CA ASP A 148 12.54 -15.49 -5.41
C ASP A 148 12.44 -16.99 -5.11
N LEU A 149 12.56 -17.82 -6.15
CA LEU A 149 12.61 -19.27 -5.98
C LEU A 149 13.91 -19.72 -5.29
N ALA A 150 15.04 -19.09 -5.60
CA ALA A 150 16.33 -19.39 -4.96
C ALA A 150 16.39 -18.94 -3.49
N ASN A 151 15.74 -17.83 -3.13
CA ASN A 151 15.67 -17.32 -1.77
C ASN A 151 14.24 -16.90 -1.38
N PRO A 152 13.36 -17.85 -1.06
CA PRO A 152 11.93 -17.58 -0.81
C PRO A 152 11.66 -16.81 0.48
N HIS A 153 12.67 -16.62 1.33
CA HIS A 153 12.56 -15.81 2.55
C HIS A 153 12.92 -14.35 2.31
N GLN A 154 13.56 -14.01 1.18
CA GLN A 154 13.89 -12.65 0.79
C GLN A 154 13.42 -12.32 -0.63
N PRO A 155 12.13 -12.51 -0.94
CA PRO A 155 11.59 -12.34 -2.29
C PRO A 155 11.68 -10.89 -2.77
N GLN A 156 11.92 -10.69 -4.06
CA GLN A 156 12.05 -9.45 -4.80
C GLN A 156 10.78 -9.04 -5.56
N SER A 157 10.07 -10.00 -6.15
CA SER A 157 8.85 -9.74 -6.91
C SER A 157 7.63 -9.50 -6.01
N ALA A 158 6.59 -8.86 -6.55
CA ALA A 158 5.31 -8.70 -5.85
C ALA A 158 4.68 -10.05 -5.51
N VAL A 159 4.72 -11.01 -6.44
CA VAL A 159 4.20 -12.37 -6.24
C VAL A 159 4.97 -13.07 -5.11
N GLY A 160 6.30 -13.04 -5.13
CA GLY A 160 7.12 -13.66 -4.10
C GLY A 160 6.89 -13.04 -2.71
N VAL A 161 6.76 -11.71 -2.63
CA VAL A 161 6.45 -11.02 -1.37
C VAL A 161 5.09 -11.46 -0.81
N ILE A 162 4.06 -11.50 -1.65
CA ILE A 162 2.71 -11.93 -1.22
C ILE A 162 2.73 -13.39 -0.77
N VAL A 163 3.38 -14.28 -1.52
CA VAL A 163 3.49 -15.70 -1.16
C VAL A 163 4.26 -15.90 0.15
N ALA A 164 5.35 -15.17 0.36
CA ALA A 164 6.13 -15.24 1.60
C ALA A 164 5.33 -14.72 2.80
N ALA A 165 4.58 -13.63 2.64
CA ALA A 165 3.70 -13.11 3.68
C ALA A 165 2.56 -14.09 4.01
N LEU A 166 1.90 -14.67 3.00
CA LEU A 166 0.88 -15.69 3.22
C LEU A 166 1.45 -16.92 3.94
N ARG A 167 2.71 -17.29 3.65
CA ARG A 167 3.40 -18.38 4.35
C ARG A 167 3.66 -18.05 5.82
N SER A 168 4.03 -16.81 6.16
CA SER A 168 4.25 -16.40 7.55
C SER A 168 2.94 -16.36 8.35
N VAL A 169 1.83 -15.97 7.72
CA VAL A 169 0.49 -15.97 8.34
C VAL A 169 -0.06 -17.40 8.52
N LYS A 170 0.35 -18.37 7.68
CA LYS A 170 -0.19 -19.74 7.67
C LYS A 170 0.22 -20.66 8.84
N ARG A 171 0.99 -20.23 9.85
CA ARG A 171 1.37 -21.06 11.02
C ARG A 171 0.98 -20.40 12.36
N PRO A 172 0.22 -21.04 13.28
CA PRO A 172 -0.80 -22.08 13.14
C PRO A 172 -2.24 -21.58 13.49
N GLY A 173 -3.21 -21.98 12.67
CA GLY A 173 -4.63 -22.10 13.05
C GLY A 173 -5.53 -20.87 12.93
N ASN A 174 -6.18 -20.69 11.77
CA ASN A 174 -7.57 -20.19 11.63
C ASN A 174 -7.90 -19.80 10.17
N LEU A 175 -7.81 -20.75 9.25
CA LEU A 175 -8.73 -20.70 8.12
C LEU A 175 -9.88 -21.62 8.50
N ARG A 176 -10.99 -21.02 8.96
CA ARG A 176 -12.26 -21.73 9.02
C ARG A 176 -12.53 -22.22 7.60
N SER A 177 -12.52 -23.54 7.43
CA SER A 177 -13.05 -24.19 6.24
C SER A 177 -14.45 -23.63 5.98
N ALA A 178 -14.63 -22.99 4.83
CA ALA A 178 -15.94 -22.76 4.26
C ALA A 178 -16.51 -24.09 3.76
#